data_AF-A0A937W1Z5-F1
#
_entry.id   AF-A0A937W1Z5-F1
#
_cell.length_a   1.000
_cell.length_b   1.000
_cell.length_c   1.000
_cell.angle_alpha   90.00
_cell.angle_beta   90.00
_cell.angle_gamma   90.00
#
_symmetry.space_group_name_H-M   'P 1'
#
loop_
_entity.id
_entity.type
_entity.pdbx_description
1 polymer ?
#
loop_
_entity_poly.entity_id
_entity_poly.type
_entity_poly.pdbx_seq_one_letter_code
_entity_poly.pdbx_strand_id
1 'polypeptide(L)'
;DGVTQHFLPHDFDPPDFALRLARKDVSLAVEVGREFQVPMRLANMTLEEMTEAMNRGWSQRDSRVAMLLQEERAGVDIRVPKEQIQAILDSDRNA
;
A
#
# COMPACT_ATOMS: atom_id res chain seq x y z
N ASP A 1 11.86 -5.30 0.81
CA ASP A 1 11.04 -4.08 0.92
C ASP A 1 9.74 -4.34 0.16
N GLY A 2 8.61 -3.90 0.68
CA GLY A 2 7.29 -4.19 0.09
C GLY A 2 7.05 -3.49 -1.25
N VAL A 3 7.70 -2.36 -1.49
CA VAL A 3 7.59 -1.62 -2.76
C VAL A 3 8.21 -2.43 -3.90
N THR A 4 9.39 -3.01 -3.68
CA THR A 4 10.10 -3.80 -4.71
C THR A 4 9.48 -5.18 -4.94
N GLN A 5 8.81 -5.74 -3.94
CA GLN A 5 8.18 -7.06 -4.02
C GLN A 5 6.76 -7.01 -4.60
N HIS A 6 6.00 -5.93 -4.35
CA HIS A 6 4.59 -5.86 -4.72
C HIS A 6 4.24 -4.70 -5.65
N PHE A 7 4.51 -3.46 -5.23
CA PHE A 7 4.05 -2.28 -5.97
C PHE A 7 4.71 -2.16 -7.35
N LEU A 8 6.05 -2.13 -7.39
CA LEU A 8 6.79 -1.99 -8.65
C LEU A 8 6.52 -3.12 -9.66
N PRO A 9 6.51 -4.41 -9.28
CA PRO A 9 6.15 -5.48 -10.21
C PRO A 9 4.66 -5.62 -10.46
N HIS A 10 3.81 -4.83 -9.77
CA HIS A 10 2.36 -4.93 -9.81
C HIS A 10 1.84 -6.33 -9.48
N ASP A 11 2.31 -6.87 -8.36
CA ASP A 11 1.96 -8.18 -7.87
C ASP A 11 1.47 -8.08 -6.41
N PHE A 12 0.19 -8.35 -6.18
CA PHE A 12 -0.44 -8.16 -4.87
C PHE A 12 -1.01 -9.46 -4.29
N ASP A 13 -0.71 -10.60 -4.92
CA ASP A 13 -1.24 -11.91 -4.55
C ASP A 13 -0.11 -12.97 -4.62
N PRO A 14 0.20 -13.69 -3.52
CA PRO A 14 -0.44 -13.61 -2.20
C PRO A 14 -0.09 -12.31 -1.45
N PRO A 15 -0.96 -11.87 -0.52
CA PRO A 15 -0.65 -10.72 0.33
C PRO A 15 0.38 -11.08 1.40
N ASP A 16 1.37 -10.20 1.62
CA ASP A 16 2.14 -10.21 2.87
C ASP A 16 1.24 -9.79 4.02
N PHE A 17 0.43 -8.75 3.76
CA PHE A 17 -0.55 -8.24 4.70
C PHE A 17 -1.78 -7.71 3.96
N ALA A 18 -2.94 -8.35 4.17
CA ALA A 18 -4.15 -8.02 3.45
C ALA A 18 -4.64 -6.59 3.73
N LEU A 19 -5.09 -5.88 2.68
CA LEU A 19 -5.58 -4.50 2.77
C LEU A 19 -6.66 -4.33 3.85
N ARG A 20 -7.60 -5.28 3.98
CA ARG A 20 -8.65 -5.23 5.01
C ARG A 20 -8.08 -5.17 6.44
N LEU A 21 -6.94 -5.81 6.70
CA LEU A 21 -6.30 -5.83 8.00
C LEU A 21 -5.57 -4.50 8.25
N ALA A 22 -4.85 -3.99 7.26
CA ALA A 22 -4.22 -2.68 7.31
C ALA A 22 -5.23 -1.56 7.58
N ARG A 23 -6.34 -1.54 6.82
CA ARG A 23 -7.43 -0.57 7.03
C ARG A 23 -8.01 -0.68 8.44
N LYS A 24 -8.19 -1.90 8.97
CA LYS A 24 -8.69 -2.14 10.32
C LYS A 24 -7.75 -1.54 11.36
N ASP A 25 -6.45 -1.75 11.25
CA ASP A 25 -5.47 -1.18 12.20
C ASP A 25 -5.42 0.35 12.14
N VAL A 26 -5.51 0.95 10.94
CA VAL A 26 -5.59 2.42 10.80
C VAL A 26 -6.88 2.98 11.41
N SER A 27 -8.02 2.30 11.23
CA SER A 27 -9.29 2.68 11.88
C SER A 27 -9.15 2.73 13.40
N LEU A 28 -8.57 1.69 14.00
CA LEU A 28 -8.33 1.62 15.45
C LEU A 28 -7.41 2.75 15.92
N ALA A 29 -6.34 3.06 15.17
CA ALA A 29 -5.44 4.16 15.50
C ALA A 29 -6.14 5.54 15.45
N VAL A 30 -6.99 5.77 14.44
CA VAL A 30 -7.78 7.01 14.31
C VAL A 30 -8.82 7.12 15.43
N GLU A 31 -9.46 6.01 15.82
CA GLU A 31 -10.42 5.94 16.93
C GLU A 31 -9.75 6.33 18.26
N VAL A 32 -8.60 5.74 18.59
CA VAL A 32 -7.82 6.12 19.78
C VAL A 32 -7.38 7.59 19.72
N GLY A 33 -6.93 8.07 18.56
CA GLY A 33 -6.58 9.49 18.39
C GLY A 33 -7.75 10.43 18.71
N ARG A 34 -8.97 10.05 18.33
CA ARG A 34 -10.19 10.82 18.65
C ARG A 34 -10.49 10.82 20.15
N GLU A 35 -10.37 9.68 20.82
CA GLU A 35 -10.61 9.54 22.27
C GLU A 35 -9.72 10.49 23.08
N PHE A 36 -8.45 10.62 22.69
CA PHE A 36 -7.48 11.48 23.37
C PHE A 36 -7.34 12.88 22.75
N GLN A 37 -8.27 13.28 21.87
CA GLN A 37 -8.27 14.58 21.19
C GLN A 37 -6.97 14.91 20.44
N VAL A 38 -6.28 13.89 19.92
CA VAL A 38 -5.06 14.02 19.13
C VAL A 38 -5.42 14.18 17.64
N PRO A 39 -5.01 15.28 16.96
CA PRO A 39 -5.29 15.45 15.54
C PRO A 39 -4.48 14.49 14.64
N MET A 40 -5.15 13.52 14.02
CA MET A 40 -4.52 12.48 13.20
C MET A 40 -4.72 12.71 11.69
N ARG A 41 -4.44 13.91 11.17
CA ARG A 41 -4.81 14.31 9.78
C ARG A 41 -4.33 13.32 8.71
N LEU A 42 -3.06 12.92 8.76
CA LEU A 42 -2.49 11.98 7.79
C LEU A 42 -3.17 10.60 7.88
N ALA A 43 -3.37 10.08 9.09
CA ALA A 43 -4.01 8.78 9.27
C ALA A 43 -5.48 8.76 8.81
N ASN A 44 -6.20 9.88 8.96
CA ASN A 44 -7.56 10.00 8.42
C ASN A 44 -7.56 9.93 6.89
N MET A 45 -6.65 10.66 6.22
CA MET A 45 -6.51 10.55 4.76
C MET A 45 -6.10 9.14 4.33
N THR A 46 -5.16 8.49 5.04
CA THR A 46 -4.82 7.08 4.79
C THR A 46 -6.03 6.15 4.95
N LEU A 47 -6.88 6.37 5.96
CA LEU A 47 -8.09 5.58 6.17
C LEU A 47 -9.08 5.72 5.02
N GLU A 48 -9.22 6.94 4.48
CA GLU A 48 -10.07 7.23 3.32
C GLU A 48 -9.53 6.52 2.05
N GLU A 49 -8.22 6.63 1.78
CA GLU A 49 -7.57 5.94 0.65
C GLU A 49 -7.73 4.41 0.73
N MET A 50 -7.46 3.82 1.90
CA MET A 50 -7.64 2.38 2.09
C MET A 50 -9.10 1.96 1.94
N THR A 51 -10.05 2.82 2.35
CA THR A 51 -11.48 2.56 2.20
C THR A 51 -11.91 2.63 0.73
N GLU A 52 -11.40 3.59 -0.05
CA GLU A 52 -11.63 3.66 -1.50
C GLU A 52 -11.09 2.38 -2.19
N ALA A 53 -9.86 1.97 -1.86
CA ALA A 53 -9.26 0.75 -2.39
C ALA A 53 -10.08 -0.50 -2.05
N MET A 54 -10.62 -0.61 -0.83
CA MET A 54 -11.53 -1.69 -0.45
C MET A 54 -12.85 -1.67 -1.24
N ASN A 55 -13.41 -0.49 -1.50
CA ASN A 55 -14.64 -0.32 -2.29
C ASN A 55 -14.45 -0.76 -3.76
N ARG A 56 -13.22 -0.79 -4.26
CA ARG A 56 -12.86 -1.35 -5.58
C ARG A 56 -12.68 -2.87 -5.58
N GLY A 57 -12.95 -3.53 -4.44
CA GLY A 57 -12.86 -4.98 -4.29
C GLY A 57 -11.46 -5.50 -3.96
N TRP A 58 -10.50 -4.64 -3.60
CA TRP A 58 -9.10 -5.04 -3.36
C TRP A 58 -8.82 -5.54 -1.94
N SER A 59 -9.86 -5.75 -1.14
CA SER A 59 -9.76 -6.06 0.31
C SER A 59 -8.84 -7.24 0.69
N GLN A 60 -8.73 -8.26 -0.17
CA GLN A 60 -7.90 -9.45 0.10
C GLN A 60 -6.49 -9.38 -0.49
N ARG A 61 -6.23 -8.41 -1.36
CA ARG A 61 -4.89 -8.19 -1.93
C ARG A 61 -3.97 -7.58 -0.90
N ASP A 62 -2.68 -7.59 -1.20
CA ASP A 62 -1.69 -6.91 -0.39
C ASP A 62 -2.04 -5.44 -0.15
N SER A 63 -1.81 -4.94 1.07
CA SER A 63 -2.14 -3.57 1.49
C SER A 63 -1.61 -2.46 0.57
N ARG A 64 -0.49 -2.70 -0.12
CA ARG A 64 0.14 -1.74 -1.05
C ARG A 64 -0.68 -1.54 -2.32
N VAL A 65 -1.69 -2.37 -2.59
CA VAL A 65 -2.65 -2.18 -3.68
C VAL A 65 -3.38 -0.83 -3.59
N ALA A 66 -3.49 -0.23 -2.39
CA ALA A 66 -4.06 1.12 -2.25
C ALA A 66 -3.25 2.19 -3.00
N MET A 67 -1.96 1.97 -3.24
CA MET A 67 -1.11 2.91 -4.00
C MET A 67 -1.53 3.03 -5.47
N LEU A 68 -2.25 2.04 -6.01
CA LEU A 68 -2.78 2.09 -7.38
C LEU A 68 -3.75 3.25 -7.59
N LEU A 69 -4.46 3.69 -6.54
CA LEU A 69 -5.31 4.89 -6.61
C LEU A 69 -4.51 6.10 -7.11
N GLN A 70 -3.25 6.20 -6.68
CA GLN A 70 -2.40 7.31 -7.08
C GLN A 70 -1.78 7.12 -8.47
N GLU A 71 -1.51 5.89 -8.90
CA GLU A 71 -1.16 5.60 -10.30
C GLU A 71 -2.27 6.05 -11.25
N GLU A 72 -3.52 5.69 -10.93
CA GLU A 72 -4.69 6.08 -11.72
C GLU A 72 -4.86 7.60 -11.80
N ARG A 73 -4.76 8.29 -10.66
CA ARG A 73 -4.84 9.75 -10.59
C ARG A 73 -3.72 10.44 -11.37
N ALA A 74 -2.55 9.81 -11.43
CA ALA A 74 -1.40 10.31 -12.19
C ALA A 74 -1.44 9.91 -13.68
N GLY A 75 -2.34 9.00 -14.08
CA GLY A 75 -2.42 8.50 -15.46
C GLY A 75 -1.20 7.68 -15.88
N VAL A 76 -0.55 6.99 -14.93
CA VAL A 76 0.62 6.14 -15.18
C VAL A 76 0.29 4.67 -14.93
N ASP A 77 1.08 3.77 -15.51
CA ASP A 77 0.95 2.32 -15.36
C ASP A 77 2.31 1.72 -15.02
N ILE A 78 2.53 1.37 -13.74
CA ILE A 78 3.85 0.91 -13.25
C ILE A 78 3.91 -0.62 -13.29
N ARG A 79 4.76 -1.18 -14.15
CA ARG A 79 4.90 -2.64 -14.35
C ARG A 79 6.35 -3.04 -14.54
N VAL A 80 7.16 -2.94 -13.49
CA VAL A 80 8.61 -3.19 -13.58
C VAL A 80 8.90 -4.70 -13.53
N PRO A 81 9.64 -5.28 -14.50
CA PRO A 81 10.00 -6.70 -14.46
C PRO A 81 10.78 -7.08 -13.20
N LYS A 82 10.42 -8.20 -12.57
CA LYS A 82 11.05 -8.68 -11.32
C LYS A 82 12.55 -8.91 -11.49
N GLU A 83 12.98 -9.34 -12.67
CA GLU A 83 14.39 -9.59 -13.01
C GLU A 83 15.21 -8.30 -13.01
N GLN A 84 14.62 -7.21 -13.51
CA GLN A 84 15.27 -5.90 -13.52
C GLN A 84 15.41 -5.34 -12.11
N ILE A 85 14.37 -5.48 -11.28
CA ILE A 85 14.42 -5.11 -9.86
C ILE A 85 15.52 -5.91 -9.16
N GLN A 86 15.57 -7.22 -9.38
CA GLN A 86 16.54 -8.11 -8.75
C GLN A 86 17.98 -7.75 -9.14
N ALA A 87 18.23 -7.46 -10.42
CA ALA A 87 19.56 -7.05 -10.89
C ALA A 87 20.07 -5.79 -10.19
N ILE A 88 19.21 -4.79 -9.96
CA ILE A 88 19.56 -3.55 -9.24
C ILE A 88 19.83 -3.84 -7.76
N LEU A 89 18.98 -4.65 -7.11
CA LEU A 89 19.19 -5.02 -5.71
C LEU A 89 20.49 -5.80 -5.50
N ASP A 90 20.88 -6.64 -6.45
CA ASP A 90 22.14 -7.37 -6.40
C ASP A 90 23.36 -6.48 -6.69
N SER A 91 23.24 -5.48 -7.58
CA SER A 91 24.31 -4.51 -7.79
C SER A 91 24.55 -3.65 -6.54
N ASP A 92 23.48 -3.19 -5.88
CA ASP A 92 23.58 -2.35 -4.67
C ASP A 92 24.18 -3.11 -3.48
N ARG A 93 23.96 -4.42 -3.39
CA ARG A 93 24.56 -5.27 -2.34
C ARG A 93 26.06 -5.49 -2.52
N ASN A 94 26.56 -5.37 -3.74
CA ASN A 94 27.94 -5.63 -4.10
C ASN A 94 28.79 -4.34 -4.19
N ALA A 95 28.18 -3.17 -3.98
CA ALA A 95 28.81 -1.86 -3.94
C ALA A 95 29.16 -1.44 -2.50
#